data_AF-G5RRP7-F1
#
_entry.id   AF-G5RRP7-F1
#
_cell.length_a   1.000
_cell.length_b   1.000
_cell.length_c   1.000
_cell.angle_alpha   90.00
_cell.angle_beta   90.00
_cell.angle_gamma   90.00
#
_symmetry.space_group_name_H-M   'P 1'
#
loop_
_entity.id
_entity.type
_entity.pdbx_description
1 polymer ?
#
loop_
_entity_poly.entity_id
_entity_poly.type
_entity_poly.pdbx_seq_one_letter_code
_entity_poly.pdbx_strand_id
1 'polypeptide(L)'
;MFGKGGLGNLMKQAQQMQEKMQKMQEEIAQLEVTGESGAGLVKVTINGAHNCRRVEIDPSLLEDDKEMLEDLVAAAFNDAAR
;
A
#
# COMPACT_ATOMS: atom_id res chain seq x y z
N MET A 1 33.28 -11.86 36.26
CA MET A 1 33.12 -10.59 35.51
C MET A 1 32.61 -10.90 34.09
N PHE A 2 31.30 -10.99 33.87
CA PHE A 2 30.72 -11.27 32.53
C PHE A 2 29.41 -10.47 32.26
N GLY A 3 29.21 -9.32 32.93
CA GLY A 3 27.88 -8.69 33.00
C GLY A 3 27.72 -7.27 32.44
N LYS A 4 28.75 -6.60 31.91
CA LYS A 4 28.64 -5.17 31.50
C LYS A 4 28.99 -4.84 30.04
N GLY A 5 29.76 -5.67 29.34
CA GLY A 5 30.11 -5.44 27.93
C GLY A 5 29.05 -5.94 26.93
N GLY A 6 28.33 -7.02 27.26
CA GLY A 6 27.30 -7.60 26.39
C GLY A 6 26.01 -6.77 26.32
N LEU A 7 25.58 -6.17 27.44
CA LEU A 7 24.33 -5.40 27.51
C LEU A 7 24.36 -4.12 26.66
N GLY A 8 25.50 -3.41 26.62
CA GLY A 8 25.64 -2.16 25.86
C GLY A 8 25.61 -2.38 24.35
N ASN A 9 26.23 -3.46 23.85
CA ASN A 9 26.14 -3.84 22.44
C ASN A 9 24.73 -4.32 22.08
N LEU A 10 24.05 -5.04 22.97
CA LEU A 10 22.68 -5.49 22.76
C LEU A 10 21.70 -4.31 22.63
N MET A 11 21.82 -3.30 23.50
CA MET A 11 21.00 -2.08 23.42
C MET A 11 21.23 -1.29 22.13
N LYS A 12 22.48 -1.15 21.68
CA LYS A 12 22.79 -0.50 20.39
C LYS A 12 22.19 -1.25 19.20
N GLN A 13 22.25 -2.59 19.22
CA GLN A 13 21.63 -3.41 18.18
C GLN A 13 20.11 -3.29 18.19
N ALA A 14 19.48 -3.26 19.37
CA ALA A 14 18.05 -3.06 19.51
C ALA A 14 17.60 -1.69 18.97
N GLN A 15 18.35 -0.62 19.25
CA GLN A 15 18.05 0.72 18.75
C GLN A 15 18.18 0.82 17.23
N GLN A 16 19.23 0.24 16.65
CA GLN A 16 19.38 0.15 15.19
C GLN A 16 18.27 -0.68 14.53
N MET A 17 17.82 -1.75 15.19
CA MET A 17 16.68 -2.54 14.72
C MET A 17 15.40 -1.71 14.74
N GLN A 18 15.15 -0.93 15.79
CA GLN A 18 13.98 -0.07 15.91
C GLN A 18 13.95 0.99 14.80
N GLU A 19 15.06 1.69 14.55
CA GLU A 19 15.17 2.67 13.46
C GLU A 19 14.95 2.02 12.09
N LYS A 20 15.54 0.85 11.84
CA LYS A 20 15.34 0.11 10.59
C LYS A 20 13.88 -0.32 10.40
N MET A 21 13.23 -0.78 11.45
CA MET A 21 11.81 -1.16 11.40
C MET A 21 10.93 0.05 11.09
N GLN A 22 11.20 1.19 11.72
CA GLN A 22 10.47 2.43 11.46
C GLN A 22 10.63 2.89 10.01
N LYS A 23 11.87 2.91 9.50
CA LYS A 23 12.15 3.26 8.11
C LYS A 23 11.48 2.28 7.12
N MET A 24 11.48 0.99 7.43
CA MET A 24 10.82 -0.01 6.61
C MET A 24 9.31 0.18 6.58
N GLN A 25 8.68 0.53 7.70
CA GLN A 25 7.25 0.85 7.73
C GLN A 25 6.94 2.08 6.87
N GLU A 26 7.77 3.12 6.93
CA GLU A 26 7.64 4.30 6.08
C GLU A 26 7.79 3.96 4.59
N GLU A 27 8.76 3.12 4.23
CA GLU A 27 8.97 2.67 2.85
C GLU A 27 7.78 1.85 2.35
N ILE A 28 7.26 0.92 3.15
CA ILE A 28 6.06 0.12 2.82
C ILE A 28 4.85 1.04 2.59
N ALA A 29 4.67 2.06 3.42
CA ALA A 29 3.57 3.01 3.27
C ALA A 29 3.63 3.81 1.95
N GLN A 30 4.81 3.92 1.32
CA GLN A 30 5.01 4.59 0.03
C GLN A 30 4.93 3.64 -1.17
N LEU A 31 5.02 2.33 -0.96
CA LEU A 31 4.87 1.37 -2.05
C LEU A 31 3.46 1.48 -2.65
N GLU A 32 3.38 1.52 -3.97
CA GLU A 32 2.14 1.60 -4.71
C GLU A 32 1.76 0.23 -5.27
N VAL A 33 0.47 -0.08 -5.19
CA VAL A 33 -0.16 -1.26 -5.79
C VAL A 33 -1.34 -0.80 -6.62
N THR A 34 -1.58 -1.47 -7.74
CA THR A 34 -2.69 -1.15 -8.64
C THR A 34 -3.61 -2.35 -8.72
N GLY A 35 -4.86 -2.16 -8.30
CA GLY A 35 -5.93 -3.12 -8.50
C GLY A 35 -6.73 -2.77 -9.74
N GLU A 36 -7.39 -3.78 -10.30
CA GLU A 36 -8.16 -3.63 -11.53
C GLU A 36 -9.52 -4.33 -11.48
N SER A 37 -10.44 -3.85 -12.31
CA SER A 37 -11.74 -4.49 -12.52
C SER A 37 -12.19 -4.30 -13.97
N GLY A 38 -13.24 -5.02 -14.37
CA GLY A 38 -13.78 -4.94 -15.73
C GLY A 38 -12.74 -5.28 -16.79
N ALA A 39 -11.89 -6.28 -16.55
CA ALA A 39 -10.77 -6.65 -17.42
C ALA A 39 -9.76 -5.51 -17.68
N GLY A 40 -9.54 -4.65 -16.68
CA GLY A 40 -8.57 -3.56 -16.75
C GLY A 40 -9.15 -2.23 -17.25
N LEU A 41 -10.47 -2.16 -17.47
CA LEU A 41 -11.17 -0.93 -17.83
C LEU A 41 -11.20 0.08 -16.68
N VAL A 42 -11.16 -0.39 -15.43
CA VAL A 42 -10.91 0.47 -14.26
C VAL A 42 -9.65 0.01 -13.56
N LYS A 43 -8.76 0.95 -13.26
CA LYS A 43 -7.54 0.73 -12.49
C LYS A 43 -7.46 1.73 -11.36
N VAL A 44 -7.19 1.24 -10.15
CA VAL A 44 -7.04 2.07 -8.96
C VAL A 44 -5.68 1.81 -8.34
N THR A 45 -4.85 2.85 -8.26
CA THR A 45 -3.55 2.81 -7.59
C THR A 45 -3.69 3.33 -6.18
N ILE A 46 -3.32 2.53 -5.18
CA ILE A 46 -3.24 2.93 -3.77
C ILE A 46 -1.80 2.73 -3.26
N ASN A 47 -1.45 3.40 -2.17
CA ASN A 47 -0.20 3.11 -1.46
C ASN A 47 -0.41 2.13 -0.29
N GLY A 48 0.66 1.68 0.36
CA GLY A 48 0.60 0.79 1.54
C GLY A 48 -0.11 1.36 2.77
N ALA A 49 -0.48 2.65 2.76
CA ALA A 49 -1.36 3.28 3.75
C ALA A 49 -2.83 3.36 3.30
N HIS A 50 -3.18 2.68 2.20
CA HIS A 50 -4.49 2.71 1.54
C HIS A 50 -4.95 4.09 1.04
N ASN A 51 -4.03 5.05 0.89
CA ASN A 51 -4.36 6.31 0.23
C ASN A 51 -4.49 6.08 -1.28
N CYS A 52 -5.65 6.40 -1.84
CA CYS A 52 -5.84 6.39 -3.29
C CYS A 52 -4.99 7.47 -3.95
N ARG A 53 -4.12 7.07 -4.88
CA ARG A 53 -3.17 7.92 -5.59
C ARG A 53 -3.67 8.28 -6.98
N ARG A 54 -4.31 7.32 -7.64
CA ARG A 54 -4.81 7.47 -9.01
C ARG A 54 -6.01 6.56 -9.26
N VAL A 55 -6.94 7.06 -10.06
CA VAL A 55 -8.04 6.28 -10.64
C VAL A 55 -7.99 6.50 -12.14
N GLU A 56 -7.96 5.42 -12.91
CA GLU A 56 -8.02 5.43 -14.36
C GLU A 56 -9.27 4.66 -14.80
N ILE A 57 -10.08 5.29 -15.63
CA ILE A 57 -11.34 4.75 -16.13
C ILE A 57 -11.26 4.83 -17.65
N ASP A 58 -11.46 3.70 -18.31
CA ASP A 58 -11.54 3.65 -19.77
C ASP A 58 -12.72 4.51 -20.26
N PRO A 59 -12.53 5.35 -21.28
CA PRO A 59 -13.59 6.24 -21.76
C PRO A 59 -14.88 5.53 -22.19
N SER A 60 -14.81 4.27 -22.60
CA SER A 60 -16.00 3.48 -22.96
C SER A 60 -17.01 3.35 -21.82
N LEU A 61 -16.53 3.30 -20.57
CA LEU A 61 -17.39 3.20 -19.38
C LEU A 61 -18.15 4.50 -19.06
N LEU A 62 -17.83 5.61 -19.73
CA LEU A 62 -18.56 6.88 -19.55
C LEU A 62 -19.88 6.89 -20.33
N GLU A 63 -20.04 5.98 -21.30
CA GLU A 63 -21.28 5.80 -22.06
C GLU A 63 -22.22 4.77 -21.40
N ASP A 64 -21.73 4.01 -20.41
CA ASP A 64 -22.48 2.98 -19.69
C ASP A 64 -23.33 3.53 -18.54
N ASP A 65 -24.11 2.65 -17.91
CA ASP A 65 -24.87 3.00 -16.70
C ASP A 65 -23.91 3.37 -15.56
N LYS A 66 -24.22 4.48 -14.89
CA LYS A 66 -23.52 4.98 -13.71
C LYS A 66 -23.35 3.89 -12.65
N GLU A 67 -24.37 3.05 -12.43
CA GLU A 67 -24.33 1.99 -11.41
C GLU A 67 -23.21 0.97 -11.68
N MET A 68 -23.03 0.57 -12.95
CA MET A 68 -21.92 -0.32 -13.32
C MET A 68 -20.56 0.34 -13.10
N LEU A 69 -20.40 1.61 -13.43
CA LEU A 69 -19.13 2.31 -13.22
C LEU A 69 -18.79 2.39 -11.72
N GLU A 70 -19.77 2.70 -10.88
CA GLU A 70 -19.61 2.73 -9.41
C GLU A 70 -19.17 1.37 -8.87
N ASP A 71 -19.80 0.28 -9.33
CA ASP A 71 -19.44 -1.09 -8.95
C ASP A 71 -18.02 -1.47 -9.38
N LEU A 72 -17.63 -1.12 -10.61
CA LEU A 72 -16.29 -1.39 -11.13
C LEU A 72 -15.21 -0.63 -10.33
N VAL A 73 -15.46 0.63 -9.99
CA VAL A 73 -14.53 1.42 -9.16
C VAL A 73 -14.38 0.80 -7.77
N ALA A 74 -15.47 0.40 -7.14
CA ALA A 74 -15.43 -0.27 -5.84
C ALA A 74 -14.66 -1.60 -5.92
N ALA A 75 -14.88 -2.38 -6.98
CA ALA A 75 -14.17 -3.64 -7.20
C ALA A 75 -12.66 -3.44 -7.38
N ALA A 76 -12.23 -2.48 -8.20
CA ALA A 76 -10.82 -2.19 -8.45
C ALA A 76 -10.09 -1.67 -7.19
N PHE A 77 -10.76 -0.84 -6.38
CA PHE A 77 -10.20 -0.39 -5.10
C PHE A 77 -10.01 -1.56 -4.12
N ASN A 78 -11.00 -2.45 -4.01
CA ASN A 78 -10.91 -3.62 -3.14
C ASN A 78 -9.86 -4.63 -3.61
N ASP A 79 -9.66 -4.76 -4.91
CA ASP A 79 -8.57 -5.56 -5.50
C ASP A 79 -7.21 -4.97 -5.12
N ALA A 80 -7.05 -3.65 -5.19
CA ALA A 80 -5.83 -2.96 -4.77
C ALA A 80 -5.54 -3.08 -3.26
N ALA A 81 -6.58 -3.19 -2.43
CA ALA A 81 -6.49 -3.22 -0.98
C ALA A 81 -6.30 -4.62 -0.38
N ARG A 82 -6.33 -5.69 -1.19
CA ARG A 82 -6.18 -7.08 -0.75
C ARG A 82 -4.72 -7.50 -0.67
#